data_AF-A0A927Z0T7-F1
#
_entry.id   AF-A0A927Z0T7-F1
#
_cell.length_a   1.000
_cell.length_b   1.000
_cell.length_c   1.000
_cell.angle_alpha   90.00
_cell.angle_beta   90.00
_cell.angle_gamma   90.00
#
_symmetry.space_group_name_H-M   'P 1'
#
loop_
_entity.id
_entity.type
_entity.pdbx_description
1 polymer ?
#
loop_
_entity_poly.entity_id
_entity_poly.type
_entity_poly.pdbx_seq_one_letter_code
_entity_poly.pdbx_strand_id
1 'polypeptide(L)'
;MKKKFFAVVATTVITAMMSLTAFASSFQLTESSTYKYANPLKGTNPEEVTIEYTITAADNAAANGWDGILSFYNSSTLGRVSIQSHPYVCWNSANAAAGWIDHKASALQIKKGVEQSYKIVINKDGIQMFLNGEAITSADTGTSAGDATPIAVTYQNILDEINGCDYFFVGVGKAQYCYWNTEVCTLTGVKVNGKEFDPDKILQEETTTLGVPEKNTMDYGVPVDDSGSVNIVPVIVVSVVAVLAVVVVVVVLVIVISKGKKKNNDEEINKESQEETNSEE
;
A
#
# COMPACT_ATOMS: atom_id res chain seq x y z
N MET A 1 -19.34 -73.31 -14.03
CA MET A 1 -19.04 -72.46 -15.20
C MET A 1 -19.26 -71.00 -14.78
N LYS A 2 -18.32 -70.10 -15.14
CA LYS A 2 -18.37 -68.61 -15.06
C LYS A 2 -17.92 -67.90 -13.76
N LYS A 3 -16.60 -67.67 -13.73
CA LYS A 3 -15.83 -66.46 -13.32
C LYS A 3 -16.57 -65.31 -12.63
N LYS A 4 -16.06 -64.87 -11.47
CA LYS A 4 -16.13 -63.47 -10.98
C LYS A 4 -14.80 -63.14 -10.26
N PHE A 5 -13.93 -62.38 -10.94
CA PHE A 5 -13.68 -60.94 -10.77
C PHE A 5 -12.71 -60.65 -9.61
N PHE A 6 -11.42 -60.63 -9.94
CA PHE A 6 -10.42 -59.88 -9.18
C PHE A 6 -10.43 -58.44 -9.72
N ALA A 7 -10.94 -57.50 -8.93
CA ALA A 7 -10.70 -56.08 -9.17
C ALA A 7 -9.40 -55.71 -8.44
N VAL A 8 -8.33 -55.52 -9.20
CA VAL A 8 -7.11 -54.89 -8.72
C VAL A 8 -7.41 -53.40 -8.60
N VAL A 9 -7.54 -52.90 -7.37
CA VAL A 9 -7.61 -51.46 -7.10
C VAL A 9 -6.20 -50.92 -7.30
N ALA A 10 -5.96 -50.30 -8.45
CA ALA A 10 -4.77 -49.51 -8.70
C ALA A 10 -4.90 -48.22 -7.88
N THR A 11 -4.21 -48.16 -6.74
CA THR A 11 -4.06 -46.93 -5.97
C THR A 11 -3.12 -46.00 -6.74
N THR A 12 -3.68 -45.19 -7.63
CA THR A 12 -2.95 -44.08 -8.24
C THR A 12 -2.78 -42.99 -7.18
N VAL A 13 -1.60 -42.94 -6.57
CA VAL A 13 -1.20 -41.80 -5.74
C VAL A 13 -0.94 -40.62 -6.68
N ILE A 14 -1.96 -39.78 -6.89
CA ILE A 14 -1.79 -38.48 -7.52
C ILE A 14 -1.08 -37.60 -6.49
N THR A 15 0.24 -37.51 -6.60
CA THR A 15 1.01 -36.48 -5.90
C THR A 15 0.74 -35.17 -6.63
N ALA A 16 -0.29 -34.45 -6.22
CA ALA A 16 -0.47 -33.06 -6.61
C ALA A 16 0.69 -32.27 -5.99
N MET A 17 1.72 -32.00 -6.79
CA MET A 17 2.67 -30.94 -6.49
C MET A 17 1.89 -29.62 -6.51
N MET A 18 1.36 -29.23 -5.35
CA MET A 18 1.00 -27.84 -5.11
C MET A 18 2.30 -27.04 -5.15
N SER A 19 2.60 -26.45 -6.31
CA SER A 19 3.47 -25.28 -6.37
C SER A 19 2.77 -24.21 -5.53
N LEU A 20 3.22 -24.06 -4.28
CA LEU A 20 2.87 -22.92 -3.46
C LEU A 20 3.53 -21.71 -4.12
N THR A 21 2.84 -21.16 -5.12
CA THR A 21 3.20 -19.89 -5.71
C THR A 21 2.89 -18.89 -4.61
N ALA A 22 3.91 -18.46 -3.87
CA ALA A 22 3.77 -17.41 -2.89
C ALA A 22 3.21 -16.20 -3.64
N PHE A 23 1.95 -15.86 -3.39
CA PHE A 23 1.38 -14.62 -3.90
C PHE A 23 2.22 -13.49 -3.31
N ALA A 24 2.72 -12.60 -4.17
CA ALA A 24 3.40 -11.40 -3.70
C ALA A 24 2.47 -10.66 -2.73
N SER A 25 3.06 -10.12 -1.67
CA SER A 25 2.36 -9.23 -0.73
C SER A 25 1.58 -8.14 -1.48
N SER A 26 0.35 -7.83 -1.04
CA SER A 26 -0.52 -6.86 -1.72
C SER A 26 -1.08 -5.82 -0.75
N PHE A 27 -0.86 -4.56 -1.07
CA PHE A 27 -1.36 -3.40 -0.34
C PHE A 27 -2.51 -2.76 -1.09
N GLN A 28 -3.65 -2.59 -0.41
CA GLN A 28 -4.82 -1.89 -0.94
C GLN A 28 -4.81 -0.45 -0.43
N LEU A 29 -4.40 0.48 -1.30
CA LEU A 29 -4.21 1.87 -0.95
C LEU A 29 -5.47 2.68 -1.32
N THR A 30 -6.11 3.21 -0.28
CA THR A 30 -7.21 4.17 -0.34
C THR A 30 -6.76 5.48 0.30
N GLU A 31 -7.57 6.54 0.21
CA GLU A 31 -7.28 7.88 0.78
C GLU A 31 -6.97 7.88 2.30
N SER A 32 -7.25 6.76 2.99
CA SER A 32 -6.96 6.56 4.42
C SER A 32 -5.96 5.45 4.72
N SER A 33 -5.42 4.76 3.71
CA SER A 33 -4.52 3.62 3.92
C SER A 33 -3.11 4.07 4.30
N THR A 34 -2.59 3.59 5.43
CA THR A 34 -1.20 3.81 5.85
C THR A 34 -0.69 2.61 6.64
N TYR A 35 0.37 1.99 6.14
CA TYR A 35 1.04 0.83 6.75
C TYR A 35 2.41 1.26 7.25
N LYS A 36 2.66 1.09 8.54
CA LYS A 36 3.88 1.55 9.21
C LYS A 36 4.82 0.39 9.54
N TYR A 37 6.08 0.55 9.17
CA TYR A 37 7.16 -0.40 9.42
C TYR A 37 8.37 0.27 10.05
N ALA A 38 9.20 -0.54 10.71
CA ALA A 38 10.56 -0.11 11.03
C ALA A 38 11.32 0.08 9.71
N ASN A 39 12.06 1.18 9.60
CA ASN A 39 12.97 1.37 8.48
C ASN A 39 14.06 0.28 8.49
N PRO A 40 14.17 -0.58 7.46
CA PRO A 40 15.17 -1.64 7.43
C PRO A 40 16.60 -1.14 7.23
N LEU A 41 16.79 0.12 6.85
CA LEU A 41 18.08 0.73 6.54
C LEU A 41 18.57 1.70 7.64
N LYS A 42 17.84 1.78 8.76
CA LYS A 42 18.21 2.70 9.84
C LYS A 42 19.58 2.33 10.42
N GLY A 43 20.52 3.27 10.37
CA GLY A 43 21.87 3.11 10.90
C GLY A 43 22.77 2.14 10.13
N THR A 44 22.36 1.67 8.95
CA THR A 44 23.17 0.74 8.13
C THR A 44 24.21 1.45 7.26
N ASN A 45 24.08 2.77 7.06
CA ASN A 45 24.88 3.61 6.16
C ASN A 45 24.93 3.03 4.72
N PRO A 46 23.77 2.91 4.03
CA PRO A 46 23.72 2.29 2.72
C PRO A 46 24.48 3.11 1.68
N GLU A 47 25.33 2.47 0.87
CA GLU A 47 25.94 3.08 -0.31
C GLU A 47 24.96 3.13 -1.49
N GLU A 48 23.99 2.22 -1.49
CA GLU A 48 22.93 2.10 -2.49
C GLU A 48 21.62 1.63 -1.86
N VAL A 49 20.51 2.17 -2.37
CA VAL A 49 19.16 1.75 -2.02
C VAL A 49 18.41 1.38 -3.29
N THR A 50 17.94 0.14 -3.36
CA THR A 50 17.04 -0.38 -4.38
C THR A 50 15.63 -0.51 -3.81
N ILE A 51 14.66 0.10 -4.48
CA ILE A 51 13.23 0.03 -4.15
C ILE A 51 12.51 -0.60 -5.33
N GLU A 52 11.71 -1.63 -5.08
CA GLU A 52 10.93 -2.34 -6.12
C GLU A 52 9.48 -2.42 -5.69
N TYR A 53 8.56 -2.22 -6.63
CA TYR A 53 7.13 -2.38 -6.41
C TYR A 53 6.41 -2.50 -7.75
N THR A 54 5.27 -3.17 -7.76
CA THR A 54 4.31 -3.08 -8.87
C THR A 54 3.12 -2.28 -8.41
N ILE A 55 2.66 -1.33 -9.23
CA ILE A 55 1.47 -0.53 -8.98
C ILE A 55 0.41 -0.81 -10.04
N THR A 56 -0.84 -0.89 -9.58
CA THR A 56 -2.03 -0.88 -10.43
C THR A 56 -2.95 0.23 -9.92
N ALA A 57 -2.97 1.37 -10.62
CA ALA A 57 -3.85 2.48 -10.27
C ALA A 57 -5.31 2.09 -10.53
N ALA A 58 -6.21 2.43 -9.62
CA ALA A 58 -7.64 2.14 -9.79
C ALA A 58 -8.27 3.00 -10.90
N ASP A 59 -9.40 2.56 -11.45
CA ASP A 59 -10.11 3.31 -12.49
C ASP A 59 -10.57 4.70 -12.01
N ASN A 60 -10.91 4.81 -10.73
CA ASN A 60 -11.31 6.05 -10.08
C ASN A 60 -10.12 6.85 -9.50
N ALA A 61 -8.89 6.39 -9.66
CA ALA A 61 -7.72 7.08 -9.12
C ALA A 61 -7.51 8.46 -9.75
N ALA A 62 -6.88 9.37 -9.03
CA ALA A 62 -6.47 10.65 -9.61
C ALA A 62 -5.46 10.44 -10.77
N ALA A 63 -4.57 9.45 -10.66
CA ALA A 63 -3.51 9.16 -11.62
C ALA A 63 -2.66 10.39 -11.97
N ASN A 64 -2.45 11.27 -10.99
CA ASN A 64 -1.78 12.55 -11.18
C ASN A 64 -0.24 12.41 -11.08
N GLY A 65 0.25 11.34 -10.45
CA GLY A 65 1.67 11.05 -10.28
C GLY A 65 2.38 11.71 -9.10
N TRP A 66 1.71 12.54 -8.31
CA TRP A 66 2.32 13.34 -7.27
C TRP A 66 2.21 12.71 -5.88
N ASP A 67 1.23 11.84 -5.69
CA ASP A 67 0.94 11.18 -4.42
C ASP A 67 2.03 10.20 -4.04
N GLY A 68 2.61 10.35 -2.85
CA GLY A 68 3.57 9.37 -2.36
C GLY A 68 2.87 8.13 -1.85
N ILE A 69 3.38 7.00 -2.33
CA ILE A 69 2.86 5.66 -2.07
C ILE A 69 3.81 4.89 -1.14
N LEU A 70 5.06 5.33 -1.04
CA LEU A 70 6.08 4.81 -0.12
C LEU A 70 6.83 5.99 0.50
N SER A 71 7.28 5.87 1.76
CA SER A 71 8.12 6.90 2.37
C SER A 71 9.04 6.37 3.46
N PHE A 72 10.30 6.76 3.42
CA PHE A 72 11.15 6.80 4.61
C PHE A 72 10.85 8.08 5.37
N TYR A 73 10.60 7.98 6.67
CA TYR A 73 10.16 9.11 7.48
C TYR A 73 10.90 9.18 8.81
N ASN A 74 11.39 10.37 9.12
CA ASN A 74 12.01 10.71 10.39
C ASN A 74 10.97 11.35 11.31
N SER A 75 10.61 10.67 12.39
CA SER A 75 9.57 11.15 13.30
C SER A 75 10.01 12.31 14.18
N SER A 76 11.32 12.47 14.37
CA SER A 76 11.89 13.55 15.18
C SER A 76 12.03 14.85 14.41
N THR A 77 12.35 14.75 13.11
CA THR A 77 12.63 15.92 12.27
C THR A 77 11.51 16.21 11.26
N LEU A 78 10.59 15.27 11.02
CA LEU A 78 9.57 15.30 9.96
C LEU A 78 10.15 15.25 8.54
N GLY A 79 11.46 15.01 8.40
CA GLY A 79 12.15 14.82 7.13
C GLY A 79 11.73 13.50 6.49
N ARG A 80 11.77 13.46 5.15
CA ARG A 80 11.32 12.27 4.43
C ARG A 80 11.97 12.11 3.06
N VAL A 81 12.06 10.86 2.64
CA VAL A 81 12.28 10.46 1.25
C VAL A 81 11.06 9.66 0.82
N SER A 82 10.23 10.24 -0.04
CA SER A 82 9.00 9.61 -0.53
C SER A 82 9.12 9.21 -1.99
N ILE A 83 8.47 8.10 -2.33
CA ILE A 83 8.32 7.61 -3.70
C ILE A 83 6.88 7.81 -4.13
N GLN A 84 6.69 8.48 -5.27
CA GLN A 84 5.36 8.80 -5.78
C GLN A 84 4.81 7.72 -6.73
N SER A 85 3.50 7.78 -6.98
CA SER A 85 2.77 6.83 -7.83
C SER A 85 3.25 6.84 -9.28
N HIS A 86 3.74 8.00 -9.74
CA HIS A 86 4.63 8.12 -10.88
C HIS A 86 6.05 7.98 -10.34
N PRO A 87 6.96 7.19 -10.93
CA PRO A 87 8.32 7.01 -10.43
C PRO A 87 9.00 8.37 -10.31
N TYR A 88 9.01 8.84 -9.08
CA TYR A 88 9.48 10.14 -8.65
C TYR A 88 9.95 9.93 -7.22
N VAL A 89 11.20 10.32 -6.98
CA VAL A 89 11.81 10.40 -5.67
C VAL A 89 11.76 11.86 -5.22
N CYS A 90 11.02 12.12 -4.16
CA CYS A 90 11.00 13.41 -3.47
C CYS A 90 11.76 13.26 -2.16
N TRP A 91 12.86 14.00 -2.02
CA TRP A 91 13.50 14.19 -0.73
C TRP A 91 13.19 15.60 -0.24
N ASN A 92 12.72 15.67 1.00
CA ASN A 92 12.53 16.91 1.70
C ASN A 92 13.20 16.77 3.06
N SER A 93 14.19 17.62 3.31
CA SER A 93 14.76 17.72 4.64
C SER A 93 13.65 18.11 5.64
N ALA A 94 13.85 17.81 6.92
CA ALA A 94 13.01 18.16 8.08
C ALA A 94 12.16 19.45 8.00
N ASN A 95 12.64 20.43 7.25
CA ASN A 95 11.95 21.63 6.86
C ASN A 95 12.32 21.90 5.40
N ALA A 96 11.37 21.99 4.47
CA ALA A 96 11.65 22.26 3.04
C ALA A 96 12.52 23.51 2.82
N ALA A 97 12.51 24.43 3.78
CA ALA A 97 13.39 25.60 3.85
C ALA A 97 14.86 25.29 4.18
N ALA A 98 15.25 24.02 4.37
CA ALA A 98 16.63 23.56 4.48
C ALA A 98 17.12 22.87 3.20
N GLY A 99 16.21 22.27 2.41
CA GLY A 99 16.49 21.82 1.05
C GLY A 99 15.64 20.63 0.59
N TRP A 100 15.55 20.46 -0.73
CA TRP A 100 14.79 19.41 -1.38
C TRP A 100 15.41 18.94 -2.70
N ILE A 101 15.13 17.69 -3.08
CA ILE A 101 15.38 17.11 -4.40
C ILE A 101 14.07 16.51 -4.89
N ASP A 102 13.69 16.87 -6.11
CA ASP A 102 12.66 16.17 -6.86
C ASP A 102 13.28 15.54 -8.10
N HIS A 103 13.21 14.22 -8.21
CA HIS A 103 13.73 13.49 -9.35
C HIS A 103 12.63 12.59 -9.93
N LYS A 104 12.06 12.99 -11.07
CA LYS A 104 10.87 12.35 -11.67
C LYS A 104 11.14 11.88 -13.08
N ALA A 105 10.51 10.77 -13.49
CA ALA A 105 10.50 10.39 -14.89
C ALA A 105 9.81 11.47 -15.76
N SER A 106 10.45 11.89 -16.84
CA SER A 106 9.85 12.87 -17.75
C SER A 106 8.78 12.18 -18.62
N ALA A 107 7.61 12.79 -18.73
CA ALA A 107 6.53 12.39 -19.65
C ALA A 107 5.92 10.98 -19.47
N LEU A 108 6.21 10.28 -18.36
CA LEU A 108 5.49 9.04 -18.05
C LEU A 108 4.06 9.35 -17.58
N GLN A 109 3.10 8.53 -17.98
CA GLN A 109 1.73 8.61 -17.49
C GLN A 109 1.38 7.34 -16.74
N ILE A 110 0.71 7.51 -15.60
CA ILE A 110 0.11 6.39 -14.87
C ILE A 110 -1.04 5.86 -15.72
N LYS A 111 -1.06 4.55 -15.94
CA LYS A 111 -2.12 3.87 -16.68
C LYS A 111 -3.05 3.18 -15.68
N LYS A 112 -4.26 3.70 -15.55
CA LYS A 112 -5.31 3.10 -14.73
C LYS A 112 -5.63 1.67 -15.20
N GLY A 113 -5.84 0.77 -14.26
CA GLY A 113 -6.16 -0.64 -14.50
C GLY A 113 -5.03 -1.48 -15.11
N VAL A 114 -3.83 -0.89 -15.31
CA VAL A 114 -2.69 -1.58 -15.90
C VAL A 114 -1.60 -1.74 -14.85
N GLU A 115 -1.06 -2.95 -14.72
CA GLU A 115 0.08 -3.20 -13.84
C GLU A 115 1.35 -2.56 -14.42
N GLN A 116 2.07 -1.82 -13.58
CA GLN A 116 3.33 -1.18 -13.93
C GLN A 116 4.36 -1.54 -12.85
N SER A 117 5.40 -2.28 -13.23
CA SER A 117 6.47 -2.70 -12.31
C SER A 117 7.61 -1.68 -12.34
N TYR A 118 7.91 -1.11 -11.18
CA TYR A 118 8.97 -0.12 -11.02
C TYR A 118 10.12 -0.66 -10.20
N LYS A 119 11.32 -0.26 -10.61
CA LYS A 119 12.54 -0.37 -9.81
C LYS A 119 13.23 0.98 -9.78
N ILE A 120 13.66 1.41 -8.60
CA ILE A 120 14.39 2.65 -8.36
C ILE A 120 15.68 2.29 -7.66
N VAL A 121 16.80 2.74 -8.20
CA VAL A 121 18.14 2.56 -7.62
C VAL A 121 18.69 3.95 -7.29
N ILE A 122 19.04 4.16 -6.03
CA ILE A 122 19.57 5.42 -5.51
C ILE A 122 20.96 5.16 -4.99
N ASN A 123 21.95 5.92 -5.47
CA ASN A 123 23.31 5.92 -4.92
C ASN A 123 23.86 7.35 -4.92
N LYS A 124 25.11 7.52 -4.48
CA LYS A 124 25.75 8.84 -4.39
C LYS A 124 25.88 9.57 -5.74
N ASP A 125 25.89 8.82 -6.84
CA ASP A 125 26.13 9.34 -8.19
C ASP A 125 24.81 9.72 -8.89
N GLY A 126 23.68 9.14 -8.47
CA GLY A 126 22.38 9.42 -9.09
C GLY A 126 21.23 8.53 -8.65
N ILE A 127 20.10 8.76 -9.33
CA ILE A 127 18.90 7.94 -9.27
C ILE A 127 18.67 7.34 -10.65
N GLN A 128 18.46 6.03 -10.71
CA GLN A 128 18.07 5.31 -11.91
C GLN A 128 16.70 4.68 -11.70
N MET A 129 15.81 4.83 -12.68
CA MET A 129 14.45 4.31 -12.61
C MET A 129 14.19 3.35 -13.78
N PHE A 130 13.41 2.33 -13.54
CA PHE A 130 13.05 1.31 -14.52
C PHE A 130 11.54 1.09 -14.50
N LEU A 131 10.95 0.91 -15.67
CA LEU A 131 9.56 0.48 -15.87
C LEU A 131 9.57 -0.85 -16.61
N ASN A 132 8.95 -1.88 -16.02
CA ASN A 132 8.85 -3.22 -16.60
C ASN A 132 10.21 -3.80 -17.03
N GLY A 133 11.26 -3.49 -16.27
CA GLY A 133 12.64 -3.92 -16.52
C GLY A 133 13.43 -3.04 -17.49
N GLU A 134 12.80 -2.10 -18.18
CA GLU A 134 13.47 -1.16 -19.08
C GLU A 134 13.85 0.13 -18.36
N ALA A 135 15.06 0.64 -18.63
CA ALA A 135 15.52 1.89 -18.02
C ALA A 135 14.73 3.09 -18.56
N ILE A 136 14.30 3.96 -17.65
CA ILE A 136 13.73 5.27 -17.98
C ILE A 136 14.89 6.22 -18.27
N THR A 137 14.99 6.68 -19.51
CA THR A 137 16.15 7.46 -20.00
C THR A 137 15.94 8.98 -19.94
N SER A 138 14.73 9.43 -19.61
CA SER A 138 14.39 10.84 -19.43
C SER A 138 13.86 11.09 -18.02
N ALA A 139 14.53 11.96 -17.28
CA ALA A 139 14.13 12.39 -15.96
C ALA A 139 14.35 13.90 -15.78
N ASP A 140 13.43 14.55 -15.07
CA ASP A 140 13.56 15.95 -14.67
C ASP A 140 14.04 15.97 -13.21
N THR A 141 15.13 16.70 -12.94
CA THR A 141 15.62 16.93 -11.58
C THR A 141 15.46 18.41 -11.21
N GLY A 142 14.68 18.67 -10.16
CA GLY A 142 14.64 19.95 -9.47
C GLY A 142 15.36 19.85 -8.14
N THR A 143 16.07 20.91 -7.74
CA THR A 143 16.69 20.99 -6.41
C THR A 143 16.58 22.41 -5.86
N SER A 144 16.55 22.54 -4.53
CA SER A 144 16.79 23.81 -3.86
C SER A 144 17.60 23.58 -2.61
N ALA A 145 18.68 24.34 -2.43
CA ALA A 145 19.25 24.57 -1.12
C ALA A 145 18.33 25.56 -0.42
N GLY A 146 17.76 25.20 0.73
CA GLY A 146 16.76 26.04 1.37
C GLY A 146 17.33 27.36 1.93
N ASP A 147 16.45 28.32 2.23
CA ASP A 147 16.83 29.69 2.59
C ASP A 147 17.48 29.84 3.97
N ALA A 148 17.26 28.89 4.89
CA ALA A 148 17.64 29.06 6.30
C ALA A 148 19.10 28.68 6.60
N THR A 149 19.72 27.80 5.80
CA THR A 149 21.15 27.47 5.80
C THR A 149 21.39 26.62 4.55
N PRO A 150 22.05 27.12 3.49
CA PRO A 150 22.23 26.36 2.27
C PRO A 150 23.04 25.09 2.52
N ILE A 151 22.37 23.93 2.48
CA ILE A 151 23.07 22.64 2.37
C ILE A 151 23.35 22.39 0.89
N ALA A 152 24.53 21.86 0.58
CA ALA A 152 24.78 21.34 -0.76
C ALA A 152 23.83 20.17 -0.99
N VAL A 153 22.93 20.31 -1.96
CA VAL A 153 21.93 19.30 -2.28
C VAL A 153 22.56 18.23 -3.19
N THR A 154 22.67 17.01 -2.67
CA THR A 154 23.33 15.86 -3.30
C THR A 154 22.53 14.59 -3.08
N TYR A 155 22.77 13.57 -3.92
CA TYR A 155 22.13 12.26 -3.73
C TYR A 155 22.61 11.56 -2.44
N GLN A 156 23.79 11.90 -1.93
CA GLN A 156 24.23 11.44 -0.61
C GLN A 156 23.27 11.92 0.49
N ASN A 157 22.67 13.11 0.39
CA ASN A 157 21.71 13.57 1.38
C ASN A 157 20.46 12.68 1.43
N ILE A 158 20.05 12.10 0.30
CA ILE A 158 18.93 11.15 0.25
C ILE A 158 19.31 9.86 1.00
N LEU A 159 20.51 9.33 0.76
CA LEU A 159 21.00 8.13 1.46
C LEU A 159 21.14 8.36 2.97
N ASP A 160 21.66 9.53 3.37
CA ASP A 160 21.81 9.92 4.76
C ASP A 160 20.45 10.08 5.45
N GLU A 161 19.47 10.68 4.78
CA GLU A 161 18.10 10.79 5.29
C GLU A 161 17.45 9.41 5.45
N ILE A 162 17.55 8.53 4.44
CA ILE A 162 17.08 7.14 4.53
C ILE A 162 17.74 6.41 5.70
N ASN A 163 19.04 6.60 5.92
CA ASN A 163 19.78 6.01 7.04
C ASN A 163 19.31 6.54 8.41
N GLY A 164 18.89 7.80 8.48
CA GLY A 164 18.43 8.46 9.70
C GLY A 164 16.94 8.23 10.03
N CYS A 165 16.11 7.94 9.02
CA CYS A 165 14.67 7.75 9.19
C CYS A 165 14.32 6.62 10.17
N ASP A 166 13.29 6.83 10.98
CA ASP A 166 12.80 5.83 11.94
C ASP A 166 11.95 4.76 11.27
N TYR A 167 11.14 5.19 10.31
CA TYR A 167 10.04 4.40 9.78
C TYR A 167 10.07 4.33 8.27
N PHE A 168 9.52 3.24 7.76
CA PHE A 168 9.12 3.09 6.37
C PHE A 168 7.60 2.96 6.31
N PHE A 169 6.97 3.73 5.43
CA PHE A 169 5.55 3.75 5.23
C PHE A 169 5.21 3.25 3.83
N VAL A 170 4.11 2.50 3.73
CA VAL A 170 3.42 2.19 2.48
C VAL A 170 2.02 2.77 2.61
N GLY A 171 1.58 3.59 1.65
CA GLY A 171 0.25 4.18 1.68
C GLY A 171 0.19 5.62 1.22
N VAL A 172 -1.02 6.05 0.85
CA VAL A 172 -1.37 7.40 0.38
C VAL A 172 -2.20 8.16 1.42
N GLY A 173 -2.24 7.72 2.68
CA GLY A 173 -3.18 8.24 3.68
C GLY A 173 -2.93 9.68 4.13
N LYS A 174 -2.59 9.91 5.41
CA LYS A 174 -2.30 11.29 5.86
C LYS A 174 -1.10 11.80 5.07
N ALA A 175 -1.31 12.87 4.29
CA ALA A 175 -0.25 13.60 3.55
C ALA A 175 0.97 13.96 4.42
N GLN A 176 0.80 13.92 5.75
CA GLN A 176 1.87 13.98 6.74
C GLN A 176 2.99 12.96 6.53
N TYR A 177 2.74 11.74 6.06
CA TYR A 177 3.77 10.69 6.00
C TYR A 177 4.28 10.46 4.58
N CYS A 178 3.37 10.35 3.61
CA CYS A 178 3.70 10.01 2.24
C CYS A 178 3.41 11.13 1.21
N TYR A 179 3.01 12.34 1.61
CA TYR A 179 2.54 13.42 0.72
C TYR A 179 1.30 13.10 -0.11
N TRP A 180 0.35 14.05 -0.08
CA TRP A 180 -0.95 13.99 -0.76
C TRP A 180 -1.77 12.75 -0.36
N ASN A 181 -2.96 12.59 -0.94
CA ASN A 181 -3.91 11.58 -0.43
C ASN A 181 -5.05 11.13 -1.37
N THR A 182 -4.82 11.20 -2.67
CA THR A 182 -5.81 11.00 -3.73
C THR A 182 -5.54 9.77 -4.61
N GLU A 183 -4.34 9.21 -4.60
CA GLU A 183 -4.01 8.08 -5.48
C GLU A 183 -4.49 6.74 -4.92
N VAL A 184 -5.67 6.31 -5.36
CA VAL A 184 -6.20 4.97 -5.04
C VAL A 184 -5.52 3.93 -5.93
N CYS A 185 -4.81 2.98 -5.34
CA CYS A 185 -4.08 1.96 -6.10
C CYS A 185 -3.88 0.66 -5.32
N THR A 186 -3.50 -0.39 -6.03
CA THR A 186 -2.92 -1.59 -5.43
C THR A 186 -1.41 -1.56 -5.62
N LEU A 187 -0.65 -1.83 -4.56
CA LEU A 187 0.78 -2.15 -4.68
C LEU A 187 0.99 -3.63 -4.44
N THR A 188 1.89 -4.26 -5.19
CA THR A 188 2.34 -5.63 -4.93
C THR A 188 3.86 -5.73 -4.92
N GLY A 189 4.37 -6.67 -4.12
CA GLY A 189 5.80 -7.02 -4.10
C GLY A 189 6.71 -5.85 -3.69
N VAL A 190 6.26 -5.01 -2.75
CA VAL A 190 7.03 -3.86 -2.25
C VAL A 190 8.29 -4.36 -1.56
N LYS A 191 9.46 -3.94 -2.05
CA LYS A 191 10.78 -4.34 -1.53
C LYS A 191 11.71 -3.15 -1.35
N VAL A 192 12.55 -3.23 -0.33
CA VAL A 192 13.72 -2.36 -0.13
C VAL A 192 14.94 -3.23 0.06
N ASN A 193 15.96 -3.08 -0.80
CA ASN A 193 17.16 -3.92 -0.84
C ASN A 193 16.85 -5.43 -0.78
N GLY A 194 15.83 -5.86 -1.54
CA GLY A 194 15.36 -7.25 -1.59
C GLY A 194 14.51 -7.70 -0.39
N LYS A 195 14.39 -6.91 0.68
CA LYS A 195 13.50 -7.21 1.79
C LYS A 195 12.07 -6.84 1.43
N GLU A 196 11.19 -7.84 1.33
CA GLU A 196 9.77 -7.67 1.04
C GLU A 196 8.97 -7.26 2.28
N PHE A 197 8.01 -6.35 2.08
CA PHE A 197 7.09 -5.87 3.10
C PHE A 197 5.74 -6.55 2.99
N ASP A 198 5.17 -6.91 4.13
CA ASP A 198 3.93 -7.69 4.22
C ASP A 198 2.87 -6.85 4.94
N PRO A 199 1.68 -6.60 4.34
CA PRO A 199 0.60 -5.84 4.98
C PRO A 199 0.16 -6.43 6.33
N ASP A 200 0.38 -7.72 6.56
CA ASP A 200 0.00 -8.41 7.80
C ASP A 200 1.07 -8.30 8.91
N LYS A 201 2.25 -7.74 8.60
CA LYS A 201 3.40 -7.61 9.53
C LYS A 201 3.74 -6.16 9.85
N ILE A 202 2.73 -5.32 9.98
CA ILE A 202 2.88 -3.91 10.38
C ILE A 202 3.26 -3.76 11.86
N LEU A 203 4.02 -2.72 12.19
CA LEU A 203 4.29 -2.36 13.59
C LEU A 203 3.02 -1.83 14.29
N GLN A 204 2.14 -1.20 13.52
CA GLN A 204 0.88 -0.64 13.98
C GLN A 204 -0.02 -0.38 12.77
N GLU A 205 -1.31 -0.72 12.86
CA GLU A 205 -2.33 -0.21 11.95
C GLU A 205 -2.70 1.21 12.41
N GLU A 206 -2.39 2.23 11.60
CA GLU A 206 -3.02 3.54 11.78
C GLU A 206 -4.27 3.60 10.92
N THR A 207 -5.34 2.93 11.36
CA THR A 207 -6.68 3.16 10.83
C THR A 207 -7.21 4.46 11.42
N THR A 208 -7.15 5.54 10.64
CA THR A 208 -7.94 6.74 10.96
C THR A 208 -9.23 6.71 10.16
N THR A 209 -10.36 6.73 10.87
CA THR A 209 -11.57 7.34 10.35
C THR A 209 -11.21 8.72 9.84
N LEU A 210 -11.59 9.05 8.60
CA LEU A 210 -11.60 10.42 8.10
C LEU A 210 -12.41 11.25 9.09
N GLY A 211 -11.74 11.91 10.03
CA GLY A 211 -12.29 13.12 10.62
C GLY A 211 -12.52 14.03 9.42
N VAL A 212 -13.79 14.39 9.20
CA VAL A 212 -14.15 15.44 8.25
C VAL A 212 -13.09 16.53 8.40
N PRO A 213 -12.30 16.86 7.37
CA PRO A 213 -11.29 17.87 7.52
C PRO A 213 -12.00 19.12 8.03
N GLU A 214 -11.64 19.59 9.23
CA GLU A 214 -11.86 20.99 9.53
C GLU A 214 -11.26 21.74 8.35
N LYS A 215 -12.11 22.58 7.75
CA LYS A 215 -11.84 23.33 6.54
C LYS A 215 -10.60 24.20 6.78
N ASN A 216 -9.41 23.62 6.63
CA ASN A 216 -8.17 24.35 6.48
C ASN A 216 -8.23 24.94 5.08
N THR A 217 -8.79 26.14 5.00
CA THR A 217 -8.56 27.06 3.90
C THR A 217 -7.05 27.29 3.81
N MET A 218 -6.36 26.42 3.07
CA MET A 218 -5.16 26.88 2.37
C MET A 218 -5.66 27.87 1.34
N ASP A 219 -5.51 29.14 1.69
CA ASP A 219 -5.74 30.30 0.85
C ASP A 219 -4.74 30.26 -0.31
N TYR A 220 -5.08 29.49 -1.35
CA TYR A 220 -4.54 29.72 -2.67
C TYR A 220 -5.17 31.02 -3.15
N GLY A 221 -4.43 32.12 -2.97
CA GLY A 221 -4.86 33.46 -3.39
C GLY A 221 -5.24 33.48 -4.87
N VAL A 222 -6.52 33.28 -5.14
CA VAL A 222 -7.18 33.60 -6.41
C VAL A 222 -7.76 34.99 -6.20
N PRO A 223 -7.41 36.00 -7.03
CA PRO A 223 -8.00 37.32 -6.90
C PRO A 223 -9.49 37.24 -7.25
N VAL A 224 -10.35 37.47 -6.27
CA VAL A 224 -11.81 37.57 -6.43
C VAL A 224 -12.16 39.01 -6.77
N ASP A 225 -12.89 39.20 -7.86
CA ASP A 225 -13.46 40.48 -8.28
C ASP A 225 -14.71 40.84 -7.45
N ASP A 226 -14.89 42.15 -7.20
CA ASP A 226 -15.91 42.75 -6.32
C ASP A 226 -17.35 42.63 -6.87
N SER A 227 -17.87 41.42 -7.02
CA SER A 227 -19.30 41.22 -7.28
C SER A 227 -19.88 40.16 -6.34
N GLY A 228 -20.12 40.59 -5.09
CA GLY A 228 -20.71 39.76 -4.05
C GLY A 228 -22.06 39.15 -4.46
N SER A 229 -22.05 37.83 -4.76
CA SER A 229 -23.19 36.93 -4.71
C SER A 229 -22.72 35.47 -4.81
N VAL A 230 -22.80 34.70 -3.73
CA VAL A 230 -22.62 33.24 -3.75
C VAL A 230 -23.96 32.56 -3.54
N ASN A 231 -24.45 31.89 -4.59
CA ASN A 231 -25.59 30.97 -4.53
C ASN A 231 -25.13 29.66 -3.88
N ILE A 232 -25.65 29.34 -2.69
CA ILE A 232 -25.42 28.06 -2.02
C ILE A 232 -26.54 27.11 -2.43
N VAL A 233 -26.22 26.13 -3.28
CA VAL A 233 -27.08 24.96 -3.51
C VAL A 233 -26.72 23.92 -2.44
N PRO A 234 -27.69 23.36 -1.67
CA PRO A 234 -27.37 22.34 -0.68
C PRO A 234 -27.11 21.00 -1.36
N VAL A 235 -25.90 20.45 -1.17
CA VAL A 235 -25.59 19.05 -1.51
C VAL A 235 -26.13 18.15 -0.42
N ILE A 236 -26.95 17.19 -0.83
CA ILE A 236 -27.64 16.21 0.01
C ILE A 236 -26.63 15.20 0.56
N VAL A 237 -26.62 15.05 1.89
CA VAL A 237 -25.86 14.02 2.61
C VAL A 237 -26.54 12.66 2.39
N VAL A 238 -25.92 11.79 1.57
CA VAL A 238 -26.30 10.38 1.46
C VAL A 238 -25.05 9.52 1.66
N SER A 239 -24.75 9.10 2.90
CA SER A 239 -23.81 7.98 3.14
C SER A 239 -23.66 7.49 4.60
N VAL A 240 -24.65 7.65 5.48
CA VAL A 240 -24.60 6.98 6.82
C VAL A 240 -25.33 5.62 6.81
N VAL A 241 -26.26 5.41 5.87
CA VAL A 241 -27.07 4.17 5.82
C VAL A 241 -26.32 2.99 5.19
N ALA A 242 -25.38 3.24 4.28
CA ALA A 242 -24.67 2.17 3.56
C ALA A 242 -23.67 1.42 4.46
N VAL A 243 -22.98 2.11 5.37
CA VAL A 243 -21.99 1.48 6.27
C VAL A 243 -22.66 0.60 7.32
N LEU A 244 -23.82 1.02 7.84
CA LEU A 244 -24.60 0.19 8.77
C LEU A 244 -25.15 -1.08 8.10
N ALA A 245 -25.53 -1.01 6.83
CA ALA A 245 -26.00 -2.19 6.10
C ALA A 245 -24.91 -3.26 5.91
N VAL A 246 -23.67 -2.84 5.61
CA VAL A 246 -22.55 -3.77 5.40
C VAL A 246 -22.15 -4.46 6.71
N VAL A 247 -22.09 -3.74 7.83
CA VAL A 247 -21.77 -4.32 9.14
C VAL A 247 -22.83 -5.34 9.58
N VAL A 248 -24.12 -5.05 9.34
CA VAL A 248 -25.20 -5.99 9.66
C VAL A 248 -25.10 -7.27 8.82
N VAL A 249 -24.77 -7.15 7.52
CA VAL A 249 -24.63 -8.33 6.64
C VAL A 249 -23.46 -9.21 7.08
N VAL A 250 -22.30 -8.62 7.44
CA VAL A 250 -21.14 -9.39 7.90
C VAL A 250 -21.43 -10.11 9.22
N VAL A 251 -22.09 -9.43 10.18
CA VAL A 251 -22.45 -10.04 11.47
C VAL A 251 -23.46 -11.18 11.28
N VAL A 252 -24.46 -11.01 10.41
CA VAL A 252 -25.43 -12.07 10.11
C VAL A 252 -24.75 -13.27 9.45
N LEU A 253 -23.82 -13.04 8.52
CA LEU A 253 -23.10 -14.12 7.83
C LEU A 253 -22.26 -14.95 8.80
N VAL A 254 -21.54 -14.29 9.73
CA VAL A 254 -20.73 -14.97 10.76
C VAL A 254 -21.59 -15.80 11.71
N ILE A 255 -22.76 -15.29 12.10
CA ILE A 255 -23.70 -16.03 12.98
C ILE A 255 -24.30 -17.24 12.26
N VAL A 256 -24.63 -17.13 10.97
CA VAL A 256 -25.18 -18.25 10.19
C VAL A 256 -24.13 -19.35 10.01
N ILE A 257 -22.88 -18.99 9.71
CA ILE A 257 -21.78 -19.96 9.54
C ILE A 257 -21.48 -20.68 10.87
N SER A 258 -21.50 -19.97 12.01
CA SER A 258 -21.22 -20.60 13.32
C SER A 258 -22.33 -21.56 13.74
N LYS A 259 -23.60 -21.22 13.48
CA LYS A 259 -24.75 -22.11 13.73
C LYS A 259 -24.75 -23.33 12.81
N GLY A 260 -24.34 -23.18 11.55
CA GLY A 260 -24.20 -24.29 10.60
C GLY A 260 -23.14 -25.30 11.01
N LYS A 261 -21.96 -24.84 11.47
CA LYS A 261 -20.91 -25.73 12.00
C LYS A 261 -21.34 -26.49 13.24
N LYS A 262 -22.07 -25.84 14.15
CA LYS A 262 -22.54 -26.49 15.39
C LYS A 262 -23.55 -27.61 15.09
N LYS A 263 -24.46 -27.41 14.15
CA LYS A 263 -25.45 -28.42 13.77
C LYS A 263 -24.82 -29.66 13.13
N ASN A 264 -23.77 -29.48 12.30
CA ASN A 264 -23.08 -30.62 11.69
C ASN A 264 -22.32 -31.46 12.71
N ASN A 265 -21.67 -30.83 13.70
CA ASN A 265 -21.00 -31.58 14.79
C ASN A 265 -22.00 -32.33 15.68
N ASP A 266 -23.17 -31.76 15.94
CA ASP A 266 -24.20 -32.40 16.78
C ASP A 266 -24.88 -33.59 16.05
N GLU A 267 -24.96 -33.57 14.71
CA GLU A 267 -25.47 -34.70 13.91
C GLU A 267 -24.44 -35.84 13.76
N GLU A 268 -23.14 -35.54 13.75
CA GLU A 268 -22.08 -36.56 13.66
C GLU A 268 -21.92 -37.34 14.99
N ILE A 269 -22.01 -36.65 16.14
CA ILE A 269 -21.96 -37.26 17.47
C ILE A 269 -23.18 -38.18 17.73
N ASN A 270 -24.37 -37.80 17.25
CA ASN A 270 -25.56 -38.63 17.42
C ASN A 270 -25.55 -39.91 16.57
N LYS A 271 -24.81 -39.94 15.44
CA LYS A 271 -24.67 -41.15 14.62
C LYS A 271 -23.74 -42.18 15.25
N GLU A 272 -22.62 -41.78 15.84
CA GLU A 272 -21.71 -42.71 16.52
C GLU A 272 -22.35 -43.34 17.76
N SER A 273 -23.20 -42.60 18.49
CA SER A 273 -23.87 -43.14 19.69
C SER A 273 -24.98 -44.16 19.43
N GLN A 274 -25.48 -44.29 18.19
CA GLN A 274 -26.51 -45.28 17.82
C GLN A 274 -25.94 -46.59 17.24
N GLU A 275 -24.66 -46.64 16.85
CA GLU A 275 -24.03 -47.90 16.42
C GLU A 275 -23.51 -48.75 17.58
N GLU A 276 -23.24 -48.16 18.76
CA GLU A 276 -22.75 -48.92 19.93
C GLU A 276 -23.85 -49.60 20.76
N THR A 277 -25.14 -49.39 20.48
CA THR A 277 -26.25 -50.00 21.27
C THR A 277 -26.93 -51.21 20.63
N ASN A 278 -26.49 -51.66 19.45
CA ASN A 278 -27.08 -52.81 18.74
C ASN A 278 -26.18 -54.07 18.69
N SER A 279 -25.17 -54.18 19.55
CA SER A 279 -24.30 -55.38 19.63
C SER A 279 -24.44 -56.20 20.91
N GLU A 280 -25.45 -55.96 21.74
CA GLU A 280 -25.78 -56.82 22.89
C GLU A 280 -27.27 -57.21 22.88
N GLU A 281 -27.62 -58.15 22.01
CA GLU A 281 -28.68 -59.16 22.24
C GLU A 281 -28.40 -60.42 21.38
#